data_AF-A0A9X0D0K2-F1
#
_entry.id   AF-A0A9X0D0K2-F1
#
_cell.length_a   1.000
_cell.length_b   1.000
_cell.length_c   1.000
_cell.angle_alpha   90.00
_cell.angle_beta   90.00
_cell.angle_gamma   90.00
#
_symmetry.space_group_name_H-M   'P 1'
#
loop_
_entity.id
_entity.type
_entity.pdbx_description
1 polymer ?
#
loop_
_entity_poly.entity_id
_entity_poly.type
_entity_poly.pdbx_seq_one_letter_code
_entity_poly.pdbx_strand_id
1 'polypeptide(L)'
;MAIVGGEQPESKEEQSDKSGDEDIRITLTDLETWMADQKGAKREVENSANLPKLGQTLDNNHFRFFPRKWHLKRLDALERKHGVRQRWQETETSFLAAKSRLENKNSRRQMFQLHKLASERSFLLEMKRKYADGQAIAIKLSKQITKVTDNVKKTIACHNAIQGAAILTFDSVKDPSSDLYANVQSSSSLVHAIPNSTRRTAIELHCLKERCGEEISLVTSEMHRLVAFLRKQVTVLAMATKEVTEETAKVTLGLNSLFLSKRAEYGKRLHSLKSLWGELVPIPLEENDIALSYHEFLDTNMPSEVDESIESIEDYYPDSDSEYDSDE
;
A
#
# COMPACT_ATOMS: atom_id res chain seq x y z
N MET A 1 66.88 29.89 -47.93
CA MET A 1 66.55 28.68 -48.72
C MET A 1 65.02 28.59 -48.73
N ALA A 2 64.38 29.13 -49.78
CA ALA A 2 63.97 28.44 -51.02
C ALA A 2 62.76 27.52 -50.74
N ILE A 3 61.50 28.02 -50.80
CA ILE A 3 60.54 28.16 -51.94
C ILE A 3 60.08 26.80 -52.54
N VAL A 4 58.76 26.76 -52.83
CA VAL A 4 58.00 25.93 -53.79
C VAL A 4 57.41 24.66 -53.16
N GLY A 5 56.11 24.35 -53.20
CA GLY A 5 55.03 24.77 -54.09
C GLY A 5 54.56 23.57 -54.92
N GLY A 6 53.25 23.41 -55.09
CA GLY A 6 52.68 22.80 -56.29
C GLY A 6 52.06 21.41 -56.18
N GLU A 7 50.81 21.37 -56.67
CA GLU A 7 50.26 20.35 -57.56
C GLU A 7 49.47 19.17 -56.97
N GLN A 8 48.14 19.37 -56.97
CA GLN A 8 47.21 18.39 -57.51
C GLN A 8 47.61 17.99 -58.95
N PRO A 9 47.28 16.76 -59.35
CA PRO A 9 46.33 16.67 -60.46
C PRO A 9 45.23 15.62 -60.27
N GLU A 10 44.09 15.92 -60.89
CA GLU A 10 43.03 14.99 -61.24
C GLU A 10 43.55 13.86 -62.14
N SER A 11 43.04 12.63 -61.94
CA SER A 11 42.09 12.01 -62.88
C SER A 11 42.04 10.46 -62.78
N LYS A 12 40.82 9.97 -63.04
CA LYS A 12 40.41 8.66 -63.58
C LYS A 12 39.68 7.70 -62.64
N GLU A 13 38.36 7.75 -62.84
CA GLU A 13 37.41 6.64 -62.91
C GLU A 13 38.03 5.23 -62.94
N GLU A 14 37.60 4.40 -61.99
CA GLU A 14 37.39 2.98 -62.24
C GLU A 14 36.06 2.56 -61.58
N GLN A 15 35.12 2.12 -62.41
CA GLN A 15 33.86 1.51 -62.03
C GLN A 15 34.13 0.13 -61.42
N SER A 16 33.51 -0.17 -60.27
CA SER A 16 33.28 -1.55 -59.80
C SER A 16 32.00 -1.62 -58.96
N ASP A 17 30.89 -1.74 -59.68
CA ASP A 17 29.81 -2.69 -59.50
C ASP A 17 29.57 -3.40 -58.14
N LYS A 18 28.29 -3.36 -57.73
CA LYS A 18 27.47 -4.37 -57.00
C LYS A 18 27.18 -4.25 -55.50
N SER A 19 25.86 -4.35 -55.27
CA SER A 19 25.16 -5.02 -54.16
C SER A 19 25.11 -4.23 -52.85
N GLY A 20 23.98 -3.66 -52.43
CA GLY A 20 22.68 -4.31 -52.35
C GLY A 20 22.58 -5.04 -51.01
N ASP A 21 22.40 -4.27 -49.93
CA ASP A 21 21.93 -4.77 -48.63
C ASP A 21 21.37 -3.57 -47.84
N GLU A 22 20.21 -3.06 -48.28
CA GLU A 22 19.35 -2.31 -47.37
C GLU A 22 18.65 -3.32 -46.47
N ASP A 23 19.23 -3.46 -45.29
CA ASP A 23 18.79 -4.27 -44.17
C ASP A 23 17.37 -3.85 -43.74
N ILE A 24 16.35 -4.62 -44.16
CA ILE A 24 14.93 -4.35 -43.88
C ILE A 24 14.68 -4.57 -42.38
N ARG A 25 14.78 -3.49 -41.60
CA ARG A 25 14.39 -3.47 -40.19
C ARG A 25 12.87 -3.38 -40.06
N ILE A 26 12.21 -4.51 -39.78
CA ILE A 26 10.86 -4.50 -39.22
C ILE A 26 10.96 -3.86 -37.83
N THR A 27 10.34 -2.70 -37.65
CA THR A 27 10.42 -1.97 -36.38
C THR A 27 9.46 -2.57 -35.37
N LEU A 28 9.81 -2.51 -34.08
CA LEU A 28 9.01 -3.04 -32.96
C LEU A 28 7.56 -2.52 -32.99
N THR A 29 7.39 -1.29 -33.47
CA THR A 29 6.14 -0.57 -33.66
C THR A 29 5.21 -1.23 -34.68
N ASP A 30 5.74 -1.88 -35.72
CA ASP A 30 4.94 -2.59 -36.74
C ASP A 30 4.34 -3.89 -36.18
N LEU A 31 5.07 -4.56 -35.27
CA LEU A 31 4.59 -5.76 -34.59
C LEU A 31 3.56 -5.43 -33.49
N GLU A 32 3.69 -4.26 -32.86
CA GLU A 32 2.77 -3.79 -31.82
C GLU A 32 1.43 -3.32 -32.41
N THR A 33 1.44 -2.64 -33.56
CA THR A 33 0.21 -2.31 -34.30
C THR A 33 -0.51 -3.57 -34.78
N TRP A 34 0.22 -4.59 -35.23
CA TRP A 34 -0.38 -5.89 -35.60
C TRP A 34 -1.10 -6.57 -34.42
N MET A 35 -0.54 -6.49 -33.20
CA MET A 35 -1.19 -7.08 -32.02
C MET A 35 -2.37 -6.27 -31.46
N ALA A 36 -2.40 -4.95 -31.69
CA ALA A 36 -3.52 -4.11 -31.29
C ALA A 36 -4.79 -4.40 -32.12
N ASP A 37 -4.62 -4.60 -33.43
CA ASP A 37 -5.70 -4.96 -34.37
C ASP A 37 -6.36 -6.31 -34.02
N GLN A 38 -5.58 -7.28 -33.53
CA GLN A 38 -6.09 -8.60 -33.12
C GLN A 38 -6.97 -8.54 -31.86
N LYS A 39 -6.85 -7.49 -31.04
CA LYS A 39 -7.72 -7.26 -29.87
C LYS A 39 -9.01 -6.53 -30.21
N GLY A 40 -9.01 -5.69 -31.25
CA GLY A 40 -10.22 -5.00 -31.74
C GLY A 40 -11.25 -5.98 -32.31
N ALA A 41 -10.80 -6.89 -33.17
CA ALA A 41 -11.66 -7.88 -33.81
C ALA A 41 -12.30 -8.91 -32.85
N LYS A 42 -11.76 -9.07 -31.63
CA LYS A 42 -12.34 -9.97 -30.61
C LYS A 42 -13.53 -9.36 -29.86
N ARG A 43 -13.63 -8.03 -29.75
CA ARG A 43 -14.75 -7.38 -29.03
C ARG A 43 -16.05 -7.34 -29.83
N GLU A 44 -15.96 -7.33 -31.17
CA GLU A 44 -17.15 -7.32 -32.03
C GLU A 44 -17.87 -8.67 -32.09
N VAL A 45 -17.16 -9.78 -31.82
CA VAL A 45 -17.72 -11.14 -31.88
C VAL A 45 -18.33 -11.59 -30.54
N GLU A 46 -17.91 -11.02 -29.40
CA GLU A 46 -18.45 -11.38 -28.08
C GLU A 46 -19.83 -10.77 -27.79
N ASN A 47 -20.24 -9.71 -28.51
CA ASN A 47 -21.55 -9.08 -28.32
C ASN A 47 -22.72 -9.78 -29.06
N SER A 48 -22.46 -10.76 -29.92
CA SER A 48 -23.49 -11.43 -30.74
C SER A 48 -23.89 -12.83 -30.27
N ALA A 49 -23.40 -13.29 -29.11
CA ALA A 49 -23.63 -14.67 -28.65
C ALA A 49 -24.28 -14.71 -27.25
N ASN A 50 -25.52 -14.22 -27.16
CA ASN A 50 -26.40 -14.45 -26.00
C ASN A 50 -27.66 -15.20 -26.47
N LEU A 51 -27.67 -16.53 -26.33
CA LEU A 51 -28.85 -17.39 -26.07
C LEU A 51 -28.38 -18.86 -25.86
N PRO A 52 -29.05 -19.65 -25.00
CA PRO A 52 -28.44 -20.80 -24.32
C PRO A 52 -28.79 -22.13 -24.97
N LYS A 53 -27.90 -23.13 -24.89
CA LYS A 53 -28.29 -24.54 -24.99
C LYS A 53 -27.50 -25.48 -24.07
N LEU A 54 -28.31 -26.25 -23.34
CA LEU A 54 -28.13 -27.59 -22.81
C LEU A 54 -27.29 -28.54 -23.69
N GLY A 55 -26.60 -29.49 -23.05
CA GLY A 55 -26.39 -30.84 -23.59
C GLY A 55 -24.97 -31.19 -24.05
N GLN A 56 -24.47 -32.30 -23.46
CA GLN A 56 -23.32 -33.15 -23.78
C GLN A 56 -23.04 -33.30 -25.29
N THR A 57 -21.83 -33.53 -25.80
CA THR A 57 -20.86 -34.63 -25.52
C THR A 57 -19.47 -34.27 -26.06
N LEU A 58 -18.47 -34.99 -25.56
CA LEU A 58 -17.06 -34.99 -26.00
C LEU A 58 -16.92 -35.21 -27.50
N ASP A 59 -16.23 -34.29 -28.20
CA ASP A 59 -15.29 -34.67 -29.26
C ASP A 59 -14.28 -33.54 -29.59
N ASN A 60 -13.01 -33.96 -29.62
CA ASN A 60 -11.86 -33.49 -30.37
C ASN A 60 -11.74 -32.04 -30.91
N ASN A 61 -10.60 -31.42 -30.56
CA ASN A 61 -9.82 -30.50 -31.41
C ASN A 61 -10.61 -29.55 -32.33
N HIS A 62 -11.21 -28.52 -31.74
CA HIS A 62 -11.67 -27.36 -32.50
C HIS A 62 -10.80 -26.13 -32.20
N PHE A 63 -9.53 -26.20 -32.63
CA PHE A 63 -8.83 -24.97 -32.99
C PHE A 63 -9.67 -24.29 -34.05
N ARG A 64 -10.21 -23.11 -33.74
CA ARG A 64 -10.94 -22.28 -34.70
C ARG A 64 -9.99 -21.95 -35.87
N PHE A 65 -10.09 -22.73 -36.94
CA PHE A 65 -9.49 -22.43 -38.23
C PHE A 65 -10.21 -21.20 -38.80
N PHE A 66 -9.66 -20.01 -38.53
CA PHE A 66 -9.97 -18.85 -39.35
C PHE A 66 -9.55 -19.14 -40.80
N PRO A 67 -10.24 -18.60 -41.82
CA PRO A 67 -10.00 -19.01 -43.20
C PRO A 67 -8.59 -18.59 -43.62
N ARG A 68 -7.70 -19.57 -43.82
CA ARG A 68 -6.26 -19.41 -44.18
C ARG A 68 -6.01 -18.36 -45.28
N LYS A 69 -6.96 -18.16 -46.19
CA LYS A 69 -6.87 -17.22 -47.32
C LYS A 69 -6.73 -15.75 -46.90
N TRP A 70 -7.35 -15.31 -45.81
CA TRP A 70 -7.29 -13.91 -45.37
C TRP A 70 -5.94 -13.57 -44.72
N HIS A 71 -5.39 -14.51 -43.95
CA HIS A 71 -4.06 -14.37 -43.37
C HIS A 71 -2.97 -14.32 -44.44
N LEU A 72 -3.06 -15.16 -45.47
CA LEU A 72 -2.10 -15.15 -46.59
C LEU A 72 -2.13 -13.83 -47.35
N LYS A 73 -3.31 -13.29 -47.70
CA LYS A 73 -3.42 -11.99 -48.38
C LYS A 73 -2.85 -10.83 -47.55
N ARG A 74 -3.07 -10.86 -46.24
CA ARG A 74 -2.55 -9.83 -45.32
C ARG A 74 -1.03 -9.95 -45.16
N LEU A 75 -0.50 -11.18 -45.11
CA LEU A 75 0.94 -11.45 -45.11
C LEU A 75 1.59 -10.98 -46.40
N ASP A 76 1.04 -11.33 -47.57
CA ASP A 76 1.58 -10.91 -48.87
C ASP A 76 1.56 -9.37 -49.04
N ALA A 77 0.58 -8.68 -48.47
CA ALA A 77 0.53 -7.22 -48.45
C ALA A 77 1.63 -6.62 -47.56
N LEU A 78 1.90 -7.25 -46.42
CA LEU A 78 2.96 -6.83 -45.48
C LEU A 78 4.34 -7.09 -46.08
N GLU A 79 4.54 -8.27 -46.68
CA GLU A 79 5.78 -8.65 -47.36
C GLU A 79 6.10 -7.68 -48.51
N ARG A 80 5.12 -7.34 -49.34
CA ARG A 80 5.30 -6.31 -50.38
C ARG A 80 5.61 -4.94 -49.80
N LYS A 81 4.94 -4.53 -48.71
CA LYS A 81 5.21 -3.25 -48.03
C LYS A 81 6.65 -3.17 -47.50
N HIS A 82 7.19 -4.27 -47.03
CA HIS A 82 8.53 -4.36 -46.46
C HIS A 82 9.58 -4.89 -47.45
N GLY A 83 9.27 -5.00 -48.75
CA GLY A 83 10.26 -5.42 -49.76
C GLY A 83 10.74 -6.87 -49.64
N VAL A 84 10.00 -7.73 -48.94
CA VAL A 84 10.36 -9.14 -48.77
C VAL A 84 10.14 -9.89 -50.09
N ARG A 85 11.24 -10.27 -50.74
CA ARG A 85 11.23 -10.94 -52.06
C ARG A 85 11.01 -12.45 -51.98
N GLN A 86 11.46 -13.08 -50.89
CA GLN A 86 11.35 -14.51 -50.66
C GLN A 86 10.98 -14.76 -49.20
N ARG A 87 9.96 -15.59 -48.99
CA ARG A 87 9.52 -16.01 -47.66
C ARG A 87 10.49 -17.07 -47.13
N TRP A 88 10.95 -16.90 -45.89
CA TRP A 88 11.75 -17.93 -45.23
C TRP A 88 10.95 -19.21 -45.04
N GLN A 89 11.55 -20.34 -45.39
CA GLN A 89 11.01 -21.66 -45.08
C GLN A 89 11.21 -22.00 -43.62
N GLU A 90 10.33 -22.85 -43.07
CA GLU A 90 10.42 -23.27 -41.65
C GLU A 90 11.70 -24.06 -41.34
N THR A 91 12.38 -24.57 -42.36
CA THR A 91 13.66 -25.28 -42.28
C THR A 91 14.88 -24.37 -42.32
N GLU A 92 14.71 -23.10 -42.67
CA GLU A 92 15.83 -22.15 -42.75
C GLU A 92 16.33 -21.76 -41.36
N THR A 93 17.65 -21.70 -41.21
CA THR A 93 18.30 -21.33 -39.95
C THR A 93 17.90 -19.93 -39.48
N SER A 94 17.77 -18.98 -40.40
CA SER A 94 17.30 -17.61 -40.14
C SER A 94 15.88 -17.59 -39.56
N PHE A 95 14.98 -18.43 -40.10
CA PHE A 95 13.62 -18.56 -39.58
C PHE A 95 13.60 -19.13 -38.17
N LEU A 96 14.33 -20.23 -37.94
CA LEU A 96 14.41 -20.87 -36.63
C LEU A 96 15.03 -19.93 -35.58
N ALA A 97 16.07 -19.19 -35.94
CA ALA A 97 16.69 -18.20 -35.06
C ALA A 97 15.72 -17.06 -34.72
N ALA A 98 15.00 -16.53 -35.71
CA ALA A 98 14.00 -15.48 -35.48
C ALA A 98 12.82 -15.97 -34.63
N LYS A 99 12.32 -17.19 -34.89
CA LYS A 99 11.28 -17.85 -34.10
C LYS A 99 11.72 -18.02 -32.65
N SER A 100 12.91 -18.57 -32.41
CA SER A 100 13.48 -18.73 -31.07
C SER A 100 13.63 -17.39 -30.35
N ARG A 101 14.11 -16.33 -31.03
CA ARG A 101 14.20 -14.98 -30.45
C ARG A 101 12.82 -14.44 -30.03
N LEU A 102 11.79 -14.66 -30.86
CA LEU A 102 10.43 -14.22 -30.56
C LEU A 102 9.84 -15.00 -29.37
N GLU A 103 10.01 -16.31 -29.35
CA GLU A 103 9.56 -17.19 -28.26
C GLU A 103 10.24 -16.81 -26.94
N ASN A 104 11.55 -16.59 -26.96
CA ASN A 104 12.31 -16.12 -25.79
C ASN A 104 11.81 -14.75 -25.29
N LYS A 105 11.55 -13.80 -26.20
CA LYS A 105 10.99 -12.49 -25.84
C LYS A 105 9.61 -12.63 -25.21
N ASN A 106 8.76 -13.50 -25.77
CA ASN A 106 7.42 -13.74 -25.25
C ASN A 106 7.45 -14.43 -23.89
N SER A 107 8.31 -15.43 -23.70
CA SER A 107 8.52 -16.11 -22.42
C SER A 107 8.96 -15.12 -21.35
N ARG A 108 9.97 -14.27 -21.63
CA ARG A 108 10.39 -13.20 -20.70
C ARG A 108 9.23 -12.29 -20.32
N ARG A 109 8.46 -11.81 -21.30
CA ARG A 109 7.30 -10.94 -21.05
C ARG A 109 6.27 -11.61 -20.14
N GLN A 110 5.96 -12.88 -20.37
CA GLN A 110 5.04 -13.63 -19.54
C GLN A 110 5.60 -13.86 -18.14
N MET A 111 6.90 -14.11 -18.00
CA MET A 111 7.58 -14.21 -16.70
C MET A 111 7.50 -12.91 -15.89
N PHE A 112 7.72 -11.75 -16.54
CA PHE A 112 7.49 -10.44 -15.92
C PHE A 112 6.05 -10.26 -15.47
N GLN A 113 5.09 -10.64 -16.32
CA GLN A 113 3.66 -10.54 -16.00
C GLN A 113 3.27 -11.48 -14.85
N LEU A 114 3.82 -12.70 -14.81
CA LEU A 114 3.60 -13.65 -13.71
C LEU A 114 4.13 -13.09 -12.39
N HIS A 115 5.35 -12.55 -12.38
CA HIS A 115 5.91 -11.93 -11.17
C HIS A 115 5.04 -10.80 -10.64
N LYS A 116 4.54 -9.93 -11.54
CA LYS A 116 3.61 -8.85 -11.18
C LYS A 116 2.33 -9.38 -10.55
N LEU A 117 1.69 -10.37 -11.18
CA LEU A 117 0.45 -10.97 -10.69
C LEU A 117 0.64 -11.73 -9.38
N ALA A 118 1.77 -12.42 -9.20
CA ALA A 118 2.14 -13.09 -7.96
C ALA A 118 2.32 -12.07 -6.81
N SER A 119 3.01 -10.97 -7.09
CA SER A 119 3.20 -9.86 -6.14
C SER A 119 1.86 -9.23 -5.73
N GLU A 120 0.99 -8.95 -6.71
CA GLU A 120 -0.35 -8.40 -6.46
C GLU A 120 -1.20 -9.37 -5.62
N ARG A 121 -1.19 -10.67 -5.94
CA ARG A 121 -1.90 -11.69 -5.17
C ARG A 121 -1.40 -11.75 -3.72
N SER A 122 -0.09 -11.74 -3.51
CA SER A 122 0.52 -11.76 -2.17
C SER A 122 0.10 -10.54 -1.35
N PHE A 123 0.14 -9.34 -1.95
CA PHE A 123 -0.34 -8.11 -1.32
C PHE A 123 -1.83 -8.19 -0.93
N LEU A 124 -2.68 -8.67 -1.84
CA LEU A 124 -4.12 -8.78 -1.57
C LEU A 124 -4.43 -9.78 -0.45
N LEU A 125 -3.67 -10.88 -0.35
CA LEU A 125 -3.79 -11.84 0.75
C LEU A 125 -3.42 -11.20 2.09
N GLU A 126 -2.32 -10.45 2.14
CA GLU A 126 -1.89 -9.75 3.35
C GLU A 126 -2.90 -8.66 3.76
N MET A 127 -3.48 -7.96 2.79
CA MET A 127 -4.56 -7.00 3.05
C MET A 127 -5.82 -7.69 3.58
N LYS A 128 -6.22 -8.83 3.00
CA LYS A 128 -7.41 -9.58 3.44
C LYS A 128 -7.28 -10.01 4.89
N ARG A 129 -6.08 -10.42 5.33
CA ARG A 129 -5.79 -10.86 6.71
C ARG A 129 -6.14 -9.81 7.78
N LYS A 130 -6.21 -8.53 7.41
CA LYS A 130 -6.52 -7.41 8.33
C LYS A 130 -8.02 -7.21 8.57
N TYR A 131 -8.89 -7.92 7.84
CA TYR A 131 -10.34 -7.75 7.90
C TYR A 131 -11.00 -9.07 8.30
N ALA A 132 -12.06 -9.00 9.12
CA ALA A 132 -12.85 -10.17 9.47
C ALA A 132 -13.63 -10.68 8.25
N ASP A 133 -13.80 -12.00 8.17
CA ASP A 133 -14.63 -12.61 7.13
C ASP A 133 -16.09 -12.10 7.24
N GLY A 134 -16.69 -11.79 6.10
CA GLY A 134 -18.04 -11.19 6.03
C GLY A 134 -18.05 -9.66 5.92
N GLN A 135 -16.96 -8.97 6.27
CA GLN A 135 -16.87 -7.52 6.00
C GLN A 135 -16.89 -7.25 4.49
N ALA A 136 -17.59 -6.20 4.07
CA ALA A 136 -17.69 -5.82 2.65
C ALA A 136 -16.32 -5.67 1.98
N ILE A 137 -15.31 -5.16 2.72
CA ILE A 137 -13.93 -5.05 2.26
C ILE A 137 -13.30 -6.42 2.04
N ALA A 138 -13.43 -7.36 2.99
CA ALA A 138 -12.93 -8.73 2.85
C ALA A 138 -13.57 -9.48 1.67
N ILE A 139 -14.87 -9.26 1.44
CA ILE A 139 -15.60 -9.81 0.29
C ILE A 139 -15.04 -9.24 -1.02
N LYS A 140 -14.81 -7.92 -1.09
CA LYS A 140 -14.23 -7.25 -2.27
C LYS A 140 -12.81 -7.76 -2.56
N LEU A 141 -11.98 -7.88 -1.53
CA LEU A 141 -10.62 -8.42 -1.64
C LEU A 141 -10.65 -9.87 -2.13
N SER A 142 -11.56 -10.70 -1.63
CA SER A 142 -11.72 -12.09 -2.09
C SER A 142 -12.03 -12.18 -3.59
N LYS A 143 -12.93 -11.31 -4.10
CA LYS A 143 -13.21 -11.22 -5.54
C LYS A 143 -11.98 -10.82 -6.36
N GLN A 144 -11.19 -9.88 -5.86
CA GLN A 144 -9.94 -9.47 -6.53
C GLN A 144 -8.89 -10.58 -6.52
N ILE A 145 -8.72 -11.29 -5.40
CA ILE A 145 -7.81 -12.44 -5.29
C ILE A 145 -8.18 -13.52 -6.31
N THR A 146 -9.46 -13.84 -6.46
CA THR A 146 -9.93 -14.80 -7.48
C THR A 146 -9.58 -14.31 -8.89
N LYS A 147 -9.89 -13.06 -9.22
CA LYS A 147 -9.57 -12.46 -10.54
C LYS A 147 -8.06 -12.52 -10.85
N VAL A 148 -7.22 -12.16 -9.88
CA VAL A 148 -5.75 -12.23 -10.05
C VAL A 148 -5.31 -13.68 -10.21
N THR A 149 -5.86 -14.60 -9.42
CA THR A 149 -5.55 -16.04 -9.52
C THR A 149 -5.90 -16.61 -10.90
N ASP A 150 -7.04 -16.23 -11.46
CA ASP A 150 -7.44 -16.66 -12.80
C ASP A 150 -6.54 -16.06 -13.88
N ASN A 151 -6.11 -14.80 -13.71
CA ASN A 151 -5.12 -14.19 -14.58
C ASN A 151 -3.75 -14.87 -14.50
N VAL A 152 -3.33 -15.31 -13.31
CA VAL A 152 -2.10 -16.11 -13.14
C VAL A 152 -2.24 -17.42 -13.93
N LYS A 153 -3.31 -18.19 -13.71
CA LYS A 153 -3.57 -19.45 -14.43
C LYS A 153 -3.58 -19.25 -15.95
N LYS A 154 -4.23 -18.20 -16.44
CA LYS A 154 -4.25 -17.84 -17.86
C LYS A 154 -2.85 -17.53 -18.39
N THR A 155 -2.05 -16.79 -17.64
CA THR A 155 -0.69 -16.43 -18.04
C THR A 155 0.24 -17.65 -18.05
N ILE A 156 0.10 -18.56 -17.07
CA ILE A 156 0.78 -19.87 -17.07
C ILE A 156 0.43 -20.66 -18.33
N ALA A 157 -0.86 -20.77 -18.68
CA ALA A 157 -1.28 -21.49 -19.87
C ALA A 157 -0.67 -20.90 -21.15
N CYS A 158 -0.60 -19.56 -21.25
CA CYS A 158 0.08 -18.89 -22.37
C CYS A 158 1.60 -19.15 -22.39
N HIS A 159 2.25 -19.32 -21.24
CA HIS A 159 3.68 -19.64 -21.15
C HIS A 159 3.98 -21.08 -21.51
N ASN A 160 3.20 -22.02 -20.99
CA ASN A 160 3.36 -23.43 -21.29
C ASN A 160 3.03 -23.78 -22.76
N ALA A 161 2.34 -22.89 -23.48
CA ALA A 161 2.11 -23.01 -24.91
C ALA A 161 3.34 -22.63 -25.77
N ILE A 162 4.37 -22.01 -25.18
CA ILE A 162 5.62 -21.70 -25.89
C ILE A 162 6.46 -22.97 -26.00
N GLN A 163 6.81 -23.35 -27.22
CA GLN A 163 7.58 -24.56 -27.49
C GLN A 163 8.99 -24.44 -26.87
N GLY A 164 9.40 -25.44 -26.10
CA GLY A 164 10.73 -25.46 -25.44
C GLY A 164 10.82 -24.63 -24.16
N ALA A 165 9.75 -23.96 -23.72
CA ALA A 165 9.72 -23.28 -22.43
C ALA A 165 9.53 -24.30 -21.28
N ALA A 166 10.05 -23.95 -20.10
CA ALA A 166 9.80 -24.74 -18.90
C ALA A 166 8.30 -24.74 -18.55
N ILE A 167 7.78 -25.92 -18.20
CA ILE A 167 6.39 -26.08 -17.77
C ILE A 167 6.24 -25.49 -16.37
N LEU A 168 5.42 -24.47 -16.25
CA LEU A 168 5.13 -23.80 -14.98
C LEU A 168 3.83 -24.34 -14.37
N THR A 169 3.81 -24.49 -13.05
CA THR A 169 2.62 -24.81 -12.27
C THR A 169 2.25 -23.64 -11.38
N PHE A 170 0.98 -23.55 -10.96
CA PHE A 170 0.53 -22.46 -10.09
C PHE A 170 1.35 -22.37 -8.80
N ASP A 171 1.66 -23.51 -8.18
CA ASP A 171 2.42 -23.54 -6.93
C ASP A 171 3.86 -23.04 -7.09
N SER A 172 4.47 -23.20 -8.26
CA SER A 172 5.80 -22.68 -8.55
C SER A 172 5.85 -21.16 -8.74
N VAL A 173 4.74 -20.55 -9.20
CA VAL A 173 4.68 -19.12 -9.55
C VAL A 173 4.01 -18.25 -8.48
N LYS A 174 3.27 -18.84 -7.54
CA LYS A 174 2.45 -18.06 -6.58
C LYS A 174 3.29 -17.22 -5.62
N ASP A 175 4.56 -17.58 -5.39
CA ASP A 175 5.49 -16.85 -4.55
C ASP A 175 6.36 -15.90 -5.38
N PRO A 176 6.19 -14.57 -5.26
CA PRO A 176 7.01 -13.61 -5.98
C PRO A 176 8.49 -13.59 -5.55
N SER A 177 8.83 -14.17 -4.39
CA SER A 177 10.20 -14.26 -3.88
C SER A 177 10.94 -15.51 -4.36
N SER A 178 10.27 -16.39 -5.11
CA SER A 178 10.84 -17.60 -5.67
C SER A 178 12.01 -17.31 -6.63
N ASP A 179 13.02 -18.19 -6.62
CA ASP A 179 14.18 -18.14 -7.51
C ASP A 179 13.81 -18.16 -9.00
N LEU A 180 12.59 -18.64 -9.32
CA LEU A 180 11.99 -18.53 -10.65
C LEU A 180 12.07 -17.11 -11.23
N TYR A 181 12.02 -16.10 -10.36
CA TYR A 181 12.01 -14.69 -10.73
C TYR A 181 13.38 -14.00 -10.59
N ALA A 182 14.45 -14.71 -10.24
CA ALA A 182 15.78 -14.11 -10.08
C ALA A 182 16.25 -13.33 -11.34
N ASN A 183 15.97 -13.89 -12.52
CA ASN A 183 16.29 -13.26 -13.81
C ASN A 183 15.33 -12.13 -14.21
N VAL A 184 14.14 -12.08 -13.60
CA VAL A 184 13.15 -11.01 -13.80
C VAL A 184 13.49 -9.81 -12.93
N GLN A 185 14.06 -10.06 -11.74
CA GLN A 185 14.49 -9.03 -10.80
C GLN A 185 15.86 -8.43 -11.16
N SER A 186 16.70 -9.19 -11.86
CA SER A 186 18.02 -8.73 -12.31
C SER A 186 17.89 -7.90 -13.59
N SER A 187 18.02 -6.58 -13.48
CA SER A 187 18.18 -5.73 -14.67
C SER A 187 19.48 -6.12 -15.38
N SER A 188 19.40 -6.53 -16.65
CA SER A 188 20.56 -6.99 -17.43
C SER A 188 21.59 -5.90 -17.77
N SER A 189 21.46 -4.70 -17.20
CA SER A 189 22.44 -3.63 -17.33
C SER A 189 22.71 -3.02 -15.95
N LEU A 190 23.77 -3.47 -15.30
CA LEU A 190 24.70 -2.70 -14.45
C LEU A 190 25.42 -3.67 -13.52
N VAL A 191 26.73 -3.73 -13.68
CA VAL A 191 27.71 -4.50 -12.87
C VAL A 191 27.70 -4.09 -11.38
N HIS A 192 26.90 -3.09 -11.00
CA HIS A 192 26.77 -2.55 -9.63
C HIS A 192 25.32 -2.37 -9.15
N ALA A 193 24.35 -3.11 -9.72
CA ALA A 193 22.97 -2.99 -9.28
C ALA A 193 22.75 -3.65 -7.91
N ILE A 194 22.59 -2.83 -6.85
CA ILE A 194 22.14 -3.28 -5.52
C ILE A 194 20.88 -4.15 -5.70
N PRO A 195 20.83 -5.37 -5.12
CA PRO A 195 19.66 -6.24 -5.21
C PRO A 195 18.37 -5.50 -4.89
N ASN A 196 17.30 -5.76 -5.64
CA ASN A 196 16.01 -5.08 -5.45
C ASN A 196 15.44 -5.31 -4.04
N SER A 197 15.74 -6.46 -3.42
CA SER A 197 15.40 -6.76 -2.02
C SER A 197 16.04 -5.74 -1.08
N THR A 198 17.36 -5.55 -1.17
CA THR A 198 18.10 -4.56 -0.38
C THR A 198 17.60 -3.14 -0.61
N ARG A 199 17.30 -2.77 -1.88
CA ARG A 199 16.73 -1.46 -2.20
C ARG A 199 15.37 -1.25 -1.55
N ARG A 200 14.50 -2.26 -1.60
CA ARG A 200 13.17 -2.23 -0.96
C ARG A 200 13.29 -2.09 0.55
N THR A 201 14.14 -2.90 1.19
CA THR A 201 14.39 -2.81 2.63
C THR A 201 14.92 -1.44 3.03
N ALA A 202 15.83 -0.84 2.25
CA ALA A 202 16.32 0.51 2.52
C ALA A 202 15.20 1.56 2.45
N ILE A 203 14.29 1.44 1.48
CA ILE A 203 13.11 2.33 1.38
C ILE A 203 12.18 2.12 2.57
N GLU A 204 11.89 0.88 2.95
CA GLU A 204 11.04 0.55 4.09
C GLU A 204 11.59 1.12 5.40
N LEU A 205 12.90 0.95 5.65
CA LEU A 205 13.57 1.50 6.82
C LEU A 205 13.56 3.03 6.83
N HIS A 206 13.75 3.65 5.66
CA HIS A 206 13.65 5.10 5.54
C HIS A 206 12.24 5.60 5.87
N CYS A 207 11.20 4.99 5.29
CA CYS A 207 9.81 5.33 5.60
C CYS A 207 9.46 5.08 7.07
N LEU A 208 9.98 4.01 7.67
CA LEU A 208 9.78 3.74 9.10
C LEU A 208 10.41 4.83 9.97
N LYS A 209 11.64 5.24 9.64
CA LYS A 209 12.32 6.34 10.35
C LYS A 209 11.51 7.63 10.30
N GLU A 210 11.01 8.01 9.11
CA GLU A 210 10.17 9.21 8.95
C GLU A 210 8.90 9.11 9.82
N ARG A 211 8.19 7.98 9.76
CA ARG A 211 6.99 7.74 10.58
C ARG A 211 7.26 7.80 12.07
N CYS A 212 8.37 7.23 12.54
CA CYS A 212 8.76 7.34 13.94
C CYS A 212 9.03 8.80 14.33
N GLY A 213 9.65 9.59 13.44
CA GLY A 213 9.84 11.03 13.66
C GLY A 213 8.53 11.80 13.79
N GLU A 214 7.57 11.53 12.89
CA GLU A 214 6.21 12.09 12.95
C GLU A 214 5.50 11.72 14.26
N GLU A 215 5.55 10.45 14.65
CA GLU A 215 4.92 9.95 15.88
C GLU A 215 5.53 10.58 17.14
N ILE A 216 6.86 10.67 17.22
CA ILE A 216 7.54 11.37 18.31
C ILE A 216 7.08 12.83 18.39
N SER A 217 7.00 13.52 17.26
CA SER A 217 6.53 14.91 17.21
C SER A 217 5.09 15.06 17.70
N LEU A 218 4.19 14.19 17.23
CA LEU A 218 2.78 14.18 17.64
C LEU A 218 2.61 13.90 19.12
N VAL A 219 3.26 12.84 19.63
CA VAL A 219 3.20 12.48 21.05
C VAL A 219 3.77 13.60 21.90
N THR A 220 4.91 14.18 21.52
CA THR A 220 5.51 15.30 22.24
C THR A 220 4.56 16.51 22.28
N SER A 221 3.92 16.85 21.15
CA SER A 221 2.93 17.93 21.09
C SER A 221 1.74 17.66 22.01
N GLU A 222 1.24 16.43 22.05
CA GLU A 222 0.15 16.02 22.93
C GLU A 222 0.53 16.07 24.42
N MET A 223 1.75 15.67 24.76
CA MET A 223 2.29 15.80 26.12
C MET A 223 2.31 17.27 26.56
N HIS A 224 2.79 18.18 25.70
CA HIS A 224 2.75 19.62 25.98
C HIS A 224 1.32 20.13 26.14
N ARG A 225 0.39 19.70 25.29
CA ARG A 225 -1.02 20.09 25.35
C ARG A 225 -1.68 19.67 26.64
N LEU A 226 -1.42 18.44 27.11
CA LEU A 226 -1.94 17.93 28.37
C LEU A 226 -1.38 18.72 29.57
N VAL A 227 -0.08 18.97 29.60
CA VAL A 227 0.55 19.76 30.66
C VAL A 227 -0.03 21.18 30.69
N ALA A 228 -0.14 21.84 29.55
CA ALA A 228 -0.73 23.17 29.44
C ALA A 228 -2.20 23.20 29.90
N PHE A 229 -2.99 22.18 29.53
CA PHE A 229 -4.36 22.03 30.00
C PHE A 229 -4.44 21.92 31.51
N LEU A 230 -3.67 21.00 32.12
CA LEU A 230 -3.69 20.78 33.57
C LEU A 230 -3.26 22.04 34.33
N ARG A 231 -2.23 22.75 33.84
CA ARG A 231 -1.80 24.02 34.43
C ARG A 231 -2.89 25.08 34.36
N LYS A 232 -3.56 25.21 33.20
CA LYS A 232 -4.69 26.13 33.05
C LYS A 232 -5.80 25.82 34.05
N GLN A 233 -6.11 24.54 34.28
CA GLN A 233 -7.11 24.15 35.28
C GLN A 233 -6.68 24.54 36.70
N VAL A 234 -5.42 24.31 37.07
CA VAL A 234 -4.87 24.73 38.37
C VAL A 234 -4.98 26.25 38.54
N THR A 235 -4.61 27.04 37.52
CA THR A 235 -4.71 28.51 37.56
C THR A 235 -6.16 28.99 37.68
N VAL A 236 -7.10 28.42 36.91
CA VAL A 236 -8.52 28.78 36.99
C VAL A 236 -9.09 28.50 38.38
N LEU A 237 -8.79 27.33 38.95
CA LEU A 237 -9.23 26.98 40.30
C LEU A 237 -8.59 27.90 41.35
N ALA A 238 -7.30 28.23 41.21
CA ALA A 238 -6.62 29.15 42.12
C ALA A 238 -7.20 30.58 42.10
N MET A 239 -7.65 31.06 40.94
CA MET A 239 -8.36 32.35 40.83
C MET A 239 -9.75 32.26 41.48
N ALA A 240 -10.52 31.21 41.18
CA ALA A 240 -11.85 31.00 41.75
C ALA A 240 -11.84 30.92 43.28
N THR A 241 -10.81 30.31 43.90
CA THR A 241 -10.66 30.27 45.36
C THR A 241 -10.33 31.65 45.96
N LYS A 242 -9.64 32.54 45.22
CA LYS A 242 -9.30 33.90 45.69
C LYS A 242 -10.45 34.90 45.59
N GLU A 243 -11.40 34.67 44.69
CA GLU A 243 -12.56 35.55 44.45
C GLU A 243 -13.67 35.38 45.49
N VAL A 244 -13.62 34.34 46.34
CA VAL A 244 -14.58 34.16 47.44
C VAL A 244 -14.21 35.07 48.61
N THR A 245 -14.99 36.15 48.79
CA THR A 245 -14.89 37.09 49.91
C THR A 245 -15.51 36.55 51.21
N GLU A 246 -15.08 37.06 52.37
CA GLU A 246 -15.54 36.65 53.72
C GLU A 246 -17.07 36.62 53.87
N GLU A 247 -17.79 37.47 53.14
CA GLU A 247 -19.24 37.61 53.19
C GLU A 247 -20.00 36.47 52.45
N THR A 248 -19.35 35.81 51.49
CA THR A 248 -19.87 34.64 50.78
C THR A 248 -19.31 33.31 51.30
N ALA A 249 -18.30 33.36 52.16
CA ALA A 249 -17.51 32.21 52.62
C ALA A 249 -18.34 31.15 53.37
N LYS A 250 -19.35 31.54 54.15
CA LYS A 250 -20.23 30.59 54.88
C LYS A 250 -21.13 29.77 53.95
N VAL A 251 -21.55 30.33 52.81
CA VAL A 251 -22.42 29.66 51.82
C VAL A 251 -21.61 28.90 50.77
N THR A 252 -20.34 29.29 50.56
CA THR A 252 -19.47 28.73 49.51
C THR A 252 -18.37 27.80 50.05
N LEU A 253 -18.34 27.51 51.36
CA LEU A 253 -17.34 26.64 51.99
C LEU A 253 -17.20 25.28 51.29
N GLY A 254 -18.32 24.63 50.98
CA GLY A 254 -18.33 23.35 50.27
C GLY A 254 -17.90 23.45 48.80
N LEU A 255 -18.10 24.59 48.16
CA LEU A 255 -17.62 24.83 46.80
C LEU A 255 -16.11 25.10 46.78
N ASN A 256 -15.60 25.83 47.77
CA ASN A 256 -14.17 26.06 47.97
C ASN A 256 -13.43 24.76 48.30
N SER A 257 -14.01 23.90 49.14
CA SER A 257 -13.44 22.58 49.42
C SER A 257 -13.31 21.74 48.15
N LEU A 258 -14.33 21.79 47.28
CA LEU A 258 -14.32 21.10 45.99
C LEU A 258 -13.24 21.67 45.06
N PHE A 259 -13.11 22.99 44.97
CA PHE A 259 -12.09 23.64 44.15
C PHE A 259 -10.66 23.33 44.63
N LEU A 260 -10.43 23.37 45.94
CA LEU A 260 -9.13 23.01 46.53
C LEU A 260 -8.80 21.53 46.30
N SER A 261 -9.77 20.63 46.52
CA SER A 261 -9.63 19.19 46.26
C SER A 261 -9.29 18.92 44.79
N LYS A 262 -10.00 19.55 43.85
CA LYS A 262 -9.71 19.43 42.42
C LYS A 262 -8.37 20.03 42.02
N ARG A 263 -7.97 21.13 42.64
CA ARG A 263 -6.65 21.73 42.43
C ARG A 263 -5.54 20.80 42.88
N ALA A 264 -5.66 20.18 44.07
CA ALA A 264 -4.73 19.19 44.58
C ALA A 264 -4.66 17.94 43.66
N GLU A 265 -5.79 17.49 43.12
CA GLU A 265 -5.85 16.38 42.14
C GLU A 265 -5.03 16.70 40.88
N TYR A 266 -5.21 17.88 40.29
CA TYR A 266 -4.45 18.29 39.11
C TYR A 266 -2.96 18.54 39.42
N GLY A 267 -2.64 19.10 40.60
CA GLY A 267 -1.26 19.26 41.07
C GLY A 267 -0.54 17.91 41.20
N LYS A 268 -1.20 16.91 41.81
CA LYS A 268 -0.67 15.54 41.90
C LYS A 268 -0.41 14.94 40.53
N ARG A 269 -1.33 15.13 39.57
CA ARG A 269 -1.15 14.66 38.18
C ARG A 269 0.04 15.34 37.52
N LEU A 270 0.19 16.66 37.65
CA LEU A 270 1.35 17.39 37.12
C LEU A 270 2.66 16.89 37.73
N HIS A 271 2.68 16.57 39.02
CA HIS A 271 3.86 16.00 39.67
C HIS A 271 4.21 14.61 39.13
N SER A 272 3.22 13.72 38.97
CA SER A 272 3.43 12.42 38.33
C SER A 272 3.95 12.57 36.89
N LEU A 273 3.38 13.50 36.12
CA LEU A 273 3.85 13.78 34.75
C LEU A 273 5.28 14.32 34.74
N LYS A 274 5.68 15.14 35.71
CA LYS A 274 7.07 15.61 35.83
C LYS A 274 8.05 14.46 36.09
N SER A 275 7.67 13.49 36.92
CA SER A 275 8.48 12.29 37.16
C SER A 275 8.62 11.44 35.90
N LEU A 276 7.54 11.29 35.13
CA LEU A 276 7.52 10.45 33.94
C LEU A 276 8.13 11.10 32.70
N TRP A 277 7.94 12.41 32.53
CA TRP A 277 8.22 13.14 31.29
C TRP A 277 9.21 14.29 31.46
N GLY A 278 9.78 14.48 32.65
CA GLY A 278 10.61 15.65 32.97
C GLY A 278 11.84 15.82 32.07
N GLU A 279 12.37 14.72 31.53
CA GLU A 279 13.48 14.74 30.56
C GLU A 279 13.03 15.08 29.12
N LEU A 280 11.74 14.92 28.83
CA LEU A 280 11.16 15.05 27.49
C LEU A 280 10.40 16.37 27.30
N VAL A 281 9.73 16.85 28.35
CA VAL A 281 8.90 18.05 28.34
C VAL A 281 9.17 18.86 29.61
N PRO A 282 9.45 20.17 29.51
CA PRO A 282 9.61 21.01 30.67
C PRO A 282 8.27 21.16 31.41
N ILE A 283 8.21 20.71 32.66
CA ILE A 283 7.04 20.83 33.53
C ILE A 283 7.42 21.71 34.73
N PRO A 284 7.15 23.04 34.66
CA PRO A 284 7.34 23.94 35.78
C PRO A 284 6.29 23.64 36.85
N LEU A 285 6.74 23.36 38.06
CA LEU A 285 5.89 23.30 39.26
C LEU A 285 6.18 24.55 40.08
N GLU A 286 5.15 25.23 40.55
CA GLU A 286 5.30 26.32 41.53
C GLU A 286 5.40 25.75 42.94
N GLU A 287 6.19 26.38 43.81
CA GLU A 287 6.43 25.92 45.20
C GLU A 287 5.12 25.80 46.02
N ASN A 288 4.09 26.59 45.67
CA ASN A 288 2.77 26.56 46.31
C ASN A 288 1.90 25.34 45.95
N ASP A 289 2.26 24.58 44.92
CA ASP A 289 1.54 23.35 44.56
C ASP A 289 2.01 22.13 45.37
N ILE A 290 3.08 22.29 46.17
CA ILE A 290 3.66 21.27 47.04
C ILE A 290 2.94 21.21 48.39
N ALA A 291 2.32 22.32 48.82
CA ALA A 291 1.82 22.50 50.19
C ALA A 291 0.38 22.05 50.43
N LEU A 292 -0.45 21.86 49.40
CA LEU A 292 -1.84 21.41 49.55
C LEU A 292 -1.91 19.88 49.79
N SER A 293 -1.24 19.44 50.84
CA SER A 293 -1.52 18.17 51.50
C SER A 293 -2.93 18.28 52.10
N TYR A 294 -3.73 17.24 51.90
CA TYR A 294 -5.12 17.10 52.36
C TYR A 294 -5.34 17.43 53.87
N HIS A 295 -4.25 17.53 54.63
CA HIS A 295 -4.24 17.82 56.07
C HIS A 295 -4.55 19.26 56.46
N GLU A 296 -4.40 20.25 55.57
CA GLU A 296 -4.74 21.65 55.91
C GLU A 296 -6.27 21.86 56.03
N PHE A 297 -7.07 20.87 55.58
CA PHE A 297 -8.53 20.93 55.57
C PHE A 297 -9.19 20.53 56.91
N LEU A 298 -8.46 19.88 57.82
CA LEU A 298 -9.03 19.42 59.10
C LEU A 298 -8.66 20.29 60.30
N ASP A 299 -7.64 21.14 60.20
CA ASP A 299 -7.07 21.82 61.37
C ASP A 299 -7.44 23.31 61.52
N THR A 300 -8.21 23.89 60.60
CA THR A 300 -8.55 25.32 60.69
C THR A 300 -10.05 25.52 60.88
N ASN A 301 -10.45 25.61 62.16
CA ASN A 301 -11.71 26.17 62.67
C ASN A 301 -12.99 25.35 62.40
N MET A 302 -13.16 24.24 63.11
CA MET A 302 -14.50 23.80 63.51
C MET A 302 -14.84 24.48 64.85
N PRO A 303 -15.79 25.43 64.91
CA PRO A 303 -16.23 25.98 66.19
C PRO A 303 -16.90 24.85 66.98
N SER A 304 -16.30 24.52 68.13
CA SER A 304 -16.91 23.66 69.15
C SER A 304 -18.01 24.46 69.86
N GLU A 305 -19.11 24.73 69.18
CA GLU A 305 -20.36 25.11 69.84
C GLU A 305 -21.28 23.89 69.82
N VAL A 306 -21.13 23.11 70.88
CA VAL A 306 -22.14 22.19 71.37
C VAL A 306 -23.33 23.07 71.78
N ASP A 307 -24.43 23.00 71.05
CA ASP A 307 -25.70 23.47 71.57
C ASP A 307 -26.77 22.38 71.42
N GLU A 308 -27.51 22.25 72.51
CA GLU A 308 -28.37 21.15 72.88
C GLU A 308 -29.63 21.08 72.02
N SER A 309 -29.97 19.88 71.52
CA SER A 309 -31.32 19.27 71.46
C SER A 309 -31.44 18.27 70.30
N ILE A 310 -30.98 17.03 70.53
CA ILE A 310 -31.50 15.88 69.77
C ILE A 310 -32.75 15.43 70.52
N GLU A 311 -33.90 16.00 70.14
CA GLU A 311 -35.18 15.34 70.38
C GLU A 311 -35.28 14.16 69.42
N SER A 312 -35.27 12.98 70.04
CA SER A 312 -35.66 11.69 69.49
C SER A 312 -36.93 11.80 68.64
N ILE A 313 -36.79 11.70 67.32
CA ILE A 313 -37.91 11.34 66.45
C ILE A 313 -37.69 9.93 65.91
N GLU A 314 -38.70 9.15 66.24
CA GLU A 314 -38.84 7.71 66.23
C GLU A 314 -38.97 7.17 64.80
N ASP A 315 -38.37 6.01 64.57
CA ASP A 315 -38.36 5.29 63.30
C ASP A 315 -39.77 5.08 62.72
N TYR A 316 -39.97 5.49 61.47
CA TYR A 316 -41.06 4.99 60.64
C TYR A 316 -40.55 4.69 59.22
N TYR A 317 -40.13 3.45 59.01
CA TYR A 317 -39.94 2.85 57.70
C TYR A 317 -41.26 2.22 57.25
N PRO A 318 -41.95 2.75 56.22
CA PRO A 318 -42.92 1.95 55.49
C PRO A 318 -42.17 1.06 54.49
N ASP A 319 -42.13 -0.23 54.82
CA ASP A 319 -41.96 -1.32 53.86
C ASP A 319 -42.92 -1.11 52.69
N SER A 320 -42.39 -1.11 51.47
CA SER A 320 -43.19 -1.43 50.29
C SER A 320 -42.32 -2.19 49.31
N ASP A 321 -42.50 -3.50 49.40
CA ASP A 321 -42.19 -4.51 48.41
C ASP A 321 -42.66 -4.17 46.99
N SER A 322 -42.10 -4.96 46.06
CA SER A 322 -42.51 -5.23 44.67
C SER A 322 -41.67 -4.50 43.61
N GLU A 323 -41.20 -5.13 42.53
CA GLU A 323 -41.26 -6.51 42.05
C GLU A 323 -40.17 -6.60 40.97
N TYR A 324 -39.38 -7.67 40.96
CA TYR A 324 -38.47 -7.98 39.86
C TYR A 324 -39.29 -8.61 38.73
N ASP A 325 -39.46 -7.90 37.62
CA ASP A 325 -39.79 -8.54 36.34
C ASP A 325 -38.52 -8.65 35.50
N SER A 326 -38.04 -9.89 35.39
CA SER A 326 -37.11 -10.33 34.37
C SER A 326 -37.94 -11.02 33.30
N ASP A 327 -37.93 -10.50 32.08
CA ASP A 327 -38.42 -11.21 30.91
C ASP A 327 -37.30 -11.34 29.86
N GLU A 328 -37.39 -12.48 29.17
CA GLU A 328 -36.41 -13.24 28.39
C GLU A 328 -35.75 -12.56 27.18
#